data_AF-A0A840KD81-F1
#
_entry.id   AF-A0A840KD81-F1
#
_cell.length_a   1.000
_cell.length_b   1.000
_cell.length_c   1.000
_cell.angle_alpha   90.00
_cell.angle_beta   90.00
_cell.angle_gamma   90.00
#
_symmetry.space_group_name_H-M   'P 1'
#
loop_
_entity.id
_entity.type
_entity.pdbx_description
1 polymer ?
#
loop_
_entity_poly.entity_id
_entity_poly.type
_entity_poly.pdbx_seq_one_letter_code
_entity_poly.pdbx_strand_id
1 'polypeptide(L)'
;MAVSTSQIEMIPVSSIAMVKVIKGTFPAGMGSLNGAIAIYTRHGNMAPEIKSQDKLSGLKQYTFKGYDKEIPFNNSVYINPDFKNIPKDSRSTLYWNPYLETQPNEPATIQFYNNDDAKNYKVIIMGFDRSNDIPVYYDEILE
;
A
#
# COMPACT_ATOMS: atom_id res chain seq x y z
N MET A 1 25.86 25.42 41.48
CA MET A 1 25.96 24.10 42.13
C MET A 1 26.65 23.14 41.18
N ALA A 2 27.51 22.26 41.67
CA ALA A 2 28.04 21.17 40.85
C ALA A 2 26.89 20.20 40.55
N VAL A 3 26.70 19.86 39.27
CA VAL A 3 25.70 18.89 38.82
C VAL A 3 26.42 17.56 38.62
N SER A 4 25.91 16.47 39.19
CA SER A 4 26.50 15.14 39.01
C SER A 4 26.12 14.56 37.66
N THR A 5 26.94 13.65 37.13
CA THR A 5 26.64 12.94 35.85
C THR A 5 25.30 12.20 35.91
N SER A 6 24.98 11.61 37.06
CA SER A 6 23.70 10.93 37.30
C SER A 6 22.48 11.86 37.15
N GLN A 7 22.60 13.15 37.48
CA GLN A 7 21.51 14.11 37.29
C GLN A 7 21.30 14.47 35.81
N ILE A 8 22.34 14.39 34.99
CA ILE A 8 22.27 14.65 33.55
C ILE A 8 21.62 13.46 32.83
N GLU A 9 21.94 12.23 33.24
CA GLU A 9 21.36 11.00 32.66
C GLU A 9 19.84 10.91 32.84
N MET A 10 19.30 11.53 33.89
CA MET A 10 17.87 11.56 34.16
C MET A 10 17.09 12.56 33.29
N ILE A 11 17.78 13.40 32.50
CA ILE A 11 17.13 14.36 31.60
C ILE A 11 16.85 13.65 30.25
N PRO A 12 15.58 13.43 29.86
CA PRO A 12 15.27 12.83 28.58
C PRO A 12 15.71 13.76 27.44
N VAL A 13 16.35 13.20 26.42
CA VAL A 13 16.92 13.98 25.29
C VAL A 13 15.87 14.85 24.60
N SER A 14 14.62 14.40 24.54
CA SER A 14 13.48 15.14 23.96
C SER A 14 13.17 16.46 24.69
N SER A 15 13.58 16.58 25.95
CA SER A 15 13.38 17.79 26.77
C SER A 15 14.50 18.83 26.60
N ILE A 16 15.58 18.50 25.89
CA ILE A 16 16.71 19.41 25.70
C ILE A 16 16.35 20.42 24.58
N ALA A 17 16.38 21.71 24.92
CA ALA A 17 16.20 22.80 23.97
C ALA A 17 17.51 23.14 23.26
N MET A 18 18.61 23.21 24.02
CA MET A 18 19.92 23.63 23.52
C MET A 18 21.03 23.09 24.41
N VAL A 19 22.16 22.72 23.80
CA VAL A 19 23.42 22.46 24.50
C VAL A 19 24.43 23.51 24.04
N LYS A 20 24.96 24.30 24.99
CA LYS A 20 25.98 25.30 24.71
C LYS A 20 27.30 24.89 25.34
N VAL A 21 28.34 24.77 24.52
CA VAL A 21 29.70 24.46 24.95
C VAL A 21 30.48 25.77 25.06
N ILE A 22 30.89 26.10 26.28
CA ILE A 22 31.73 27.27 26.58
C ILE A 22 33.15 26.75 26.77
N LYS A 23 34.05 27.14 25.87
CA LYS A 23 35.47 26.79 25.92
C LYS A 23 36.25 27.86 26.69
N GLY A 24 37.24 27.46 27.49
CA GLY A 24 38.07 28.39 28.28
C GLY A 24 37.45 28.78 29.63
N THR A 25 37.88 29.88 30.25
CA THR A 25 37.47 30.23 31.62
C THR A 25 35.98 30.59 31.69
N PHE A 26 35.22 29.90 32.56
CA PHE A 26 33.80 30.20 32.78
C PHE A 26 33.59 30.93 34.11
N PRO A 27 33.31 32.25 34.10
CA PRO A 27 33.32 33.09 35.30
C PRO A 27 32.18 32.81 36.30
N ALA A 28 31.14 32.10 35.91
CA ALA A 28 30.03 31.71 36.80
C ALA A 28 30.20 30.30 37.42
N GLY A 29 31.29 29.60 37.07
CA GLY A 29 31.64 28.30 37.64
C GLY A 29 32.78 28.46 38.62
N MET A 30 32.51 28.24 39.90
CA MET A 30 33.53 28.28 40.95
C MET A 30 34.60 27.22 40.65
N GLY A 31 35.75 27.65 40.11
CA GLY A 31 36.93 26.81 39.88
C GLY A 31 37.11 26.15 38.50
N SER A 32 36.33 26.48 37.46
CA SER A 32 36.53 25.84 36.14
C SER A 32 37.38 26.67 35.17
N LEU A 33 38.68 26.36 35.10
CA LEU A 33 39.61 26.84 34.06
C LEU A 33 39.41 26.14 32.70
N ASN A 34 38.55 25.11 32.64
CA ASN A 34 38.44 24.19 31.51
C ASN A 34 37.09 24.26 30.76
N GLY A 35 36.33 25.34 30.93
CA GLY A 35 35.04 25.52 30.24
C GLY A 35 33.84 25.06 31.05
N ALA A 36 32.68 25.15 30.40
CA ALA A 36 31.40 24.71 30.95
C ALA A 36 30.47 24.23 29.82
N ILE A 37 29.60 23.28 30.16
CA ILE A 37 28.49 22.86 29.30
C ILE A 37 27.20 23.33 29.97
N ALA A 38 26.43 24.16 29.26
CA ALA A 38 25.11 24.57 29.68
C ALA A 38 24.06 23.77 28.90
N ILE A 39 23.21 23.05 29.63
CA ILE A 39 22.07 22.31 29.08
C ILE A 39 20.81 23.11 29.40
N TYR A 40 20.12 23.58 28.37
CA TYR A 40 18.85 24.29 28.49
C TYR A 40 17.72 23.29 28.26
N THR A 41 16.85 23.12 29.25
CA THR A 41 15.66 22.28 29.16
C THR A 41 14.45 23.09 28.72
N ARG A 42 13.55 22.44 27.99
CA ARG A 42 12.24 22.97 27.63
C ARG A 42 11.34 22.91 28.88
N HIS A 43 10.64 23.99 29.19
CA HIS A 43 9.66 24.04 30.27
C HIS A 43 8.27 24.39 29.70
N GLY A 44 7.21 23.76 30.23
CA GLY A 44 5.83 23.92 29.75
C GLY A 44 5.53 23.14 28.46
N ASN A 45 4.45 23.50 27.76
CA ASN A 45 4.02 22.93 26.46
C ASN A 45 4.94 23.32 25.29
N MET A 46 6.26 23.39 25.52
CA MET A 46 7.29 23.55 24.49
C MET A 46 7.76 22.21 23.92
N ALA A 47 7.05 21.11 24.20
CA ALA A 47 7.22 19.91 23.40
C ALA A 47 6.92 20.30 21.94
N PRO A 48 7.79 19.97 20.96
CA PRO A 48 7.37 20.08 19.58
C PRO A 48 6.07 19.29 19.48
N GLU A 49 5.00 19.92 18.98
CA GLU A 49 3.81 19.18 18.60
C GLU A 49 4.31 17.98 17.81
N ILE A 50 4.16 16.78 18.36
CA ILE A 50 4.32 15.57 17.56
C ILE A 50 3.13 15.64 16.62
N LYS A 51 3.29 16.40 15.53
CA LYS A 51 2.38 16.36 14.41
C LYS A 51 2.53 14.95 13.89
N SER A 52 1.61 14.11 14.36
CA SER A 52 1.45 12.72 13.99
C SER A 52 1.76 12.57 12.52
N GLN A 53 2.83 11.84 12.19
CA GLN A 53 3.10 11.29 10.87
C GLN A 53 3.20 12.25 9.66
N ASP A 54 3.18 13.56 9.82
CA ASP A 54 3.36 14.46 8.68
C ASP A 54 4.84 14.77 8.46
N LYS A 55 5.44 13.85 7.69
CA LYS A 55 6.70 13.97 6.95
C LYS A 55 7.94 14.19 7.82
N LEU A 56 8.80 13.18 7.82
CA LEU A 56 10.24 13.33 8.02
C LEU A 56 10.77 14.36 7.01
N SER A 57 10.67 15.64 7.37
CA SER A 57 11.05 16.79 6.56
C SER A 57 12.57 16.74 6.34
N GLY A 58 12.99 16.14 5.23
CA GLY A 58 14.40 15.92 4.88
C GLY A 58 14.66 14.69 4.03
N LEU A 59 13.76 13.69 4.03
CA LEU A 59 13.90 12.49 3.20
C LEU A 59 13.00 12.58 1.95
N LYS A 60 13.54 12.20 0.79
CA LYS A 60 12.75 12.09 -0.45
C LYS A 60 11.77 10.92 -0.32
N GLN A 61 10.48 11.23 -0.20
CA GLN A 61 9.41 10.25 -0.23
C GLN A 61 8.95 10.04 -1.67
N TYR A 62 9.00 8.80 -2.15
CA TYR A 62 8.42 8.40 -3.42
C TYR A 62 7.22 7.51 -3.14
N THR A 63 6.04 7.93 -3.59
CA THR A 63 4.83 7.09 -3.59
C THR A 63 4.68 6.52 -5.00
N PHE A 64 4.89 5.22 -5.14
CA PHE A 64 4.61 4.53 -6.39
C PHE A 64 3.11 4.20 -6.44
N LYS A 65 2.45 4.54 -7.54
CA LYS A 65 1.14 3.96 -7.84
C LYS A 65 1.39 2.52 -8.26
N GLY A 66 0.91 1.56 -7.46
CA GLY A 66 0.91 0.15 -7.83
C GLY A 66 -0.06 -0.13 -8.97
N TYR A 67 -0.18 -1.41 -9.33
CA TYR A 67 -1.21 -1.85 -10.27
C TYR A 67 -2.60 -1.78 -9.62
N ASP A 68 -3.60 -1.46 -10.43
CA ASP A 68 -4.98 -1.57 -9.99
C ASP A 68 -5.30 -3.03 -9.68
N LYS A 69 -6.01 -3.26 -8.57
CA LYS A 69 -6.50 -4.59 -8.24
C LYS A 69 -7.56 -4.98 -9.27
N GLU A 70 -7.40 -6.15 -9.87
CA GLU A 70 -8.39 -6.74 -10.75
C GLU A 70 -9.74 -6.91 -10.03
N ILE A 71 -10.81 -6.44 -10.67
CA ILE A 71 -12.18 -6.69 -10.20
C ILE A 71 -12.56 -8.07 -10.73
N PRO A 72 -12.88 -9.05 -9.87
CA PRO A 72 -13.24 -10.39 -10.31
C PRO A 72 -14.52 -10.32 -11.14
N PHE A 73 -14.52 -11.01 -12.29
CA PHE A 73 -15.71 -11.12 -13.12
C PHE A 73 -16.71 -12.07 -12.47
N ASN A 74 -17.97 -11.65 -12.34
CA ASN A 74 -19.02 -12.48 -11.75
C ASN A 74 -19.73 -13.31 -12.83
N ASN A 75 -19.48 -14.62 -12.84
CA ASN A 75 -20.13 -15.55 -13.76
C ASN A 75 -21.56 -15.95 -13.34
N SER A 76 -21.94 -15.74 -12.07
CA SER A 76 -23.22 -16.20 -11.49
C SER A 76 -24.22 -15.07 -11.30
N VAL A 77 -24.44 -14.33 -12.37
CA VAL A 77 -25.21 -13.07 -12.37
C VAL A 77 -26.64 -13.26 -11.84
N TYR A 78 -27.39 -14.26 -12.32
CA TYR A 78 -28.80 -14.44 -12.00
C TYR A 78 -29.11 -15.13 -10.66
N ILE A 79 -28.09 -15.64 -9.97
CA ILE A 79 -28.28 -16.18 -8.61
C ILE A 79 -28.44 -15.02 -7.62
N ASN A 80 -27.86 -13.85 -7.92
CA ASN A 80 -27.98 -12.66 -7.08
C ASN A 80 -29.39 -12.04 -7.21
N PRO A 81 -30.12 -11.82 -6.11
CA PRO A 81 -31.42 -11.12 -6.13
C PRO A 81 -31.38 -9.75 -6.81
N ASP A 82 -30.26 -9.04 -6.80
CA ASP A 82 -30.12 -7.73 -7.47
C ASP A 82 -30.32 -7.83 -8.98
N PHE A 83 -29.93 -8.97 -9.57
CA PHE A 83 -30.08 -9.25 -10.99
C PHE A 83 -31.44 -9.83 -11.37
N LYS A 84 -32.33 -10.11 -10.41
CA LYS A 84 -33.73 -10.47 -10.73
C LYS A 84 -34.55 -9.26 -11.18
N ASN A 85 -34.10 -8.06 -10.86
CA ASN A 85 -34.81 -6.81 -11.11
C ASN A 85 -34.24 -6.00 -12.28
N ILE A 86 -33.24 -6.52 -13.01
CA ILE A 86 -32.82 -5.88 -14.25
C ILE A 86 -33.89 -6.08 -15.32
N PRO A 87 -34.41 -5.00 -15.93
CA PRO A 87 -35.46 -5.10 -16.94
C PRO A 87 -34.97 -5.66 -18.27
N LYS A 88 -33.66 -5.59 -18.54
CA LYS A 88 -33.02 -6.13 -19.73
C LYS A 88 -31.54 -6.39 -19.48
N ASP A 89 -31.07 -7.59 -19.82
CA ASP A 89 -29.65 -7.94 -19.83
C ASP A 89 -29.00 -7.62 -21.18
N SER A 90 -28.02 -6.72 -21.15
CA SER A 90 -27.25 -6.26 -22.31
C SER A 90 -25.74 -6.48 -22.14
N ARG A 91 -25.33 -7.42 -21.27
CA ARG A 91 -23.92 -7.75 -21.04
C ARG A 91 -23.23 -8.17 -22.35
N SER A 92 -22.08 -7.57 -22.65
CA SER A 92 -21.23 -7.96 -23.78
C SER A 92 -20.40 -9.21 -23.51
N THR A 93 -19.94 -9.38 -22.27
CA THR A 93 -19.22 -10.57 -21.81
C THR A 93 -20.15 -11.41 -20.97
N LEU A 94 -20.44 -12.63 -21.42
CA LEU A 94 -21.36 -13.56 -20.74
C LEU A 94 -20.63 -14.50 -19.78
N TYR A 95 -19.35 -14.76 -20.04
CA TYR A 95 -18.48 -15.63 -19.26
C TYR A 95 -17.03 -15.13 -19.34
N TRP A 96 -16.33 -15.17 -18.21
CA TRP A 96 -14.89 -14.93 -18.15
C TRP A 96 -14.27 -15.81 -17.08
N ASN A 97 -13.23 -16.55 -17.44
CA ASN A 97 -12.42 -17.32 -16.51
C ASN A 97 -10.95 -17.31 -16.94
N PRO A 98 -10.04 -16.64 -16.19
CA PRO A 98 -8.62 -16.60 -16.51
C PRO A 98 -7.91 -17.93 -16.25
N TYR A 99 -8.54 -18.85 -15.50
CA TYR A 99 -7.97 -20.15 -15.17
C TYR A 99 -9.02 -21.26 -15.33
N LEU A 100 -8.99 -21.92 -16.49
CA LEU A 100 -9.84 -23.08 -16.76
C LEU A 100 -9.05 -24.36 -16.46
N GLU A 101 -9.46 -25.08 -15.43
CA GLU A 101 -8.89 -26.39 -15.13
C GLU A 101 -9.34 -27.39 -16.20
N THR A 102 -8.39 -28.15 -16.75
CA THR A 102 -8.63 -29.15 -17.79
C THR A 102 -8.04 -30.49 -17.37
N GLN A 103 -8.73 -31.58 -17.70
CA GLN A 103 -8.24 -32.93 -17.44
C GLN A 103 -7.64 -33.53 -18.72
N PRO A 104 -6.57 -34.35 -18.60
CA PRO A 104 -6.03 -35.05 -19.75
C PRO A 104 -7.11 -35.92 -20.41
N ASN A 105 -7.28 -35.77 -21.73
CA ASN A 105 -8.22 -36.53 -22.57
C ASN A 105 -9.71 -36.27 -22.35
N GLU A 106 -10.08 -35.22 -21.62
CA GLU A 106 -11.49 -34.79 -21.50
C GLU A 106 -11.66 -33.35 -22.00
N PRO A 107 -12.64 -33.08 -22.89
CA PRO A 107 -12.95 -31.72 -23.31
C PRO A 107 -13.41 -30.87 -22.12
N ALA A 108 -12.89 -29.66 -22.00
CA ALA A 108 -13.35 -28.70 -21.00
C ALA A 108 -14.78 -28.25 -21.34
N THR A 109 -15.70 -28.44 -20.39
CA THR A 109 -17.10 -28.03 -20.56
C THR A 109 -17.36 -26.74 -19.77
N ILE A 110 -17.87 -25.72 -20.46
CA ILE A 110 -18.21 -24.42 -19.87
C ILE A 110 -19.71 -24.23 -19.92
N GLN A 111 -20.30 -23.84 -18.79
CA GLN A 111 -21.70 -23.45 -18.70
C GLN A 111 -21.79 -22.00 -18.24
N PHE A 112 -22.63 -21.22 -18.90
CA PHE A 112 -22.81 -19.80 -18.61
C PHE A 112 -24.25 -19.38 -18.90
N TYR A 113 -24.64 -18.22 -18.37
CA TYR A 113 -25.95 -17.65 -18.63
C TYR A 113 -25.91 -16.70 -19.82
N ASN A 114 -26.87 -16.86 -20.73
CA ASN A 114 -27.05 -15.94 -21.85
C ASN A 114 -27.62 -14.58 -21.41
N ASN A 115 -27.64 -13.59 -22.31
CA ASN A 115 -28.35 -12.32 -22.15
C ASN A 115 -29.62 -12.26 -23.05
N ASP A 116 -30.31 -11.11 -23.05
CA ASP A 116 -31.57 -10.96 -23.80
C ASP A 116 -31.37 -10.57 -25.28
N ASP A 117 -30.18 -10.12 -25.66
CA ASP A 117 -29.89 -9.52 -26.98
C ASP A 117 -29.03 -10.40 -27.90
N ALA A 118 -28.34 -11.41 -27.37
CA ALA A 118 -27.36 -12.20 -28.10
C ALA A 118 -28.03 -13.07 -29.15
N LYS A 119 -27.52 -12.95 -30.38
CA LYS A 119 -27.94 -13.78 -31.53
C LYS A 119 -26.92 -14.85 -31.86
N ASN A 120 -25.63 -14.49 -31.77
CA ASN A 120 -24.48 -15.35 -32.01
C ASN A 120 -23.50 -15.18 -30.84
N TYR A 121 -22.60 -16.14 -30.65
CA TYR A 121 -21.61 -16.11 -29.57
C TYR A 121 -20.21 -15.94 -30.13
N LYS A 122 -19.46 -14.99 -29.59
CA LYS A 122 -18.03 -14.87 -29.87
C LYS A 122 -17.24 -15.58 -28.78
N VAL A 123 -16.46 -16.59 -29.15
CA VAL A 123 -15.57 -17.34 -28.25
C VAL A 123 -14.14 -16.91 -28.51
N ILE A 124 -13.47 -16.42 -27.47
CA ILE A 124 -12.06 -16.06 -27.50
C ILE A 124 -11.32 -16.86 -26.44
N ILE A 125 -10.28 -17.59 -26.84
CA ILE A 125 -9.41 -18.34 -25.92
C ILE A 125 -7.98 -17.82 -26.12
N MET A 126 -7.34 -17.45 -25.01
CA MET A 126 -5.96 -16.98 -24.98
C MET A 126 -5.19 -17.78 -23.95
N GLY A 127 -3.98 -18.18 -24.29
CA GLY A 127 -3.12 -18.93 -23.38
C GLY A 127 -1.71 -19.05 -23.90
N PHE A 128 -0.94 -19.94 -23.29
CA PHE A 128 0.42 -20.25 -23.71
C PHE A 128 0.53 -21.76 -23.93
N ASP A 129 1.31 -22.16 -24.93
CA ASP A 129 1.65 -23.57 -25.09
C ASP A 129 2.49 -24.05 -23.90
N ARG A 130 2.43 -25.36 -23.61
CA ARG A 130 3.17 -25.92 -22.47
C ARG A 130 4.67 -26.08 -22.76
N SER A 131 5.04 -26.11 -24.03
CA SER A 131 6.38 -26.53 -24.46
C SER A 131 7.35 -25.38 -24.60
N ASN A 132 6.91 -24.23 -25.11
CA ASN A 132 7.76 -23.13 -25.52
C ASN A 132 7.26 -21.76 -25.02
N ASP A 133 6.22 -21.72 -24.17
CA ASP A 133 5.53 -20.52 -23.71
C ASP A 133 5.07 -19.62 -24.88
N ILE A 134 4.68 -20.23 -25.99
CA ILE A 134 4.21 -19.50 -27.17
C ILE A 134 2.76 -19.07 -26.95
N PRO A 135 2.41 -17.79 -27.16
CA PRO A 135 1.02 -17.34 -27.04
C PRO A 135 0.13 -18.03 -28.08
N VAL A 136 -0.95 -18.63 -27.61
CA VAL A 136 -2.00 -19.24 -28.42
C VAL A 136 -3.24 -18.36 -28.36
N TYR A 137 -3.83 -18.10 -29.52
CA TYR A 137 -5.02 -17.28 -29.68
C TYR A 137 -6.03 -18.01 -30.56
N TYR A 138 -7.26 -18.11 -30.07
CA TYR A 138 -8.41 -18.63 -30.81
C TYR A 138 -9.56 -17.63 -30.70
N ASP A 139 -10.19 -17.33 -31.84
CA ASP A 139 -11.31 -16.41 -31.98
C ASP A 139 -12.27 -16.98 -33.03
N GLU A 140 -13.48 -17.33 -32.59
CA GLU A 140 -14.53 -17.86 -33.46
C GLU A 140 -15.91 -17.30 -33.08
N ILE A 141 -16.77 -17.13 -34.08
CA ILE A 141 -18.18 -16.79 -33.89
C ILE A 141 -19.01 -18.06 -34.12
N LEU A 142 -19.70 -18.50 -33.08
CA LEU A 142 -20.65 -19.60 -33.11
C LEU A 142 -22.05 -19.05 -33.42
N GLU A 143 -22.74 -19.67 -34.37
CA GLU A 143 -24.15 -19.41 -34.71
C GLU A 143 -25.13 -20.15 -33.79
#